data_AF-A0A372LJY8-F1
#
_entry.id   AF-A0A372LJY8-F1
#
_cell.length_a   1.000
_cell.length_b   1.000
_cell.length_c   1.000
_cell.angle_alpha   90.00
_cell.angle_beta   90.00
_cell.angle_gamma   90.00
#
_symmetry.space_group_name_H-M   'P 1'
#
loop_
_entity.id
_entity.type
_entity.pdbx_description
1 polymer ?
#
loop_
_entity_poly.entity_id
_entity_poly.type
_entity_poly.pdbx_seq_one_letter_code
_entity_poly.pdbx_strand_id
1 'polypeptide(L)' 'MAEETKEYNGYDTTILYDYNEYPDIKSGRCDNCDNAQFKSSVKNFIYVRECRNCGMKKSI' A
#
# COMPACT_ATOMS: atom_id res chain seq x y z
N MET A 1 1.45 -18.96 18.45
CA MET A 1 1.99 -18.08 17.41
C MET A 1 1.30 -18.47 16.11
N ALA A 2 0.51 -17.59 15.49
CA ALA A 2 -0.08 -17.86 14.19
C ALA A 2 0.77 -17.11 13.17
N GLU A 3 1.62 -17.84 12.45
CA GLU A 3 2.33 -17.33 11.28
C GLU A 3 1.30 -17.26 10.15
N GLU A 4 0.58 -16.15 10.09
CA GLU A 4 -0.34 -15.82 9.02
C GLU A 4 0.48 -15.72 7.72
N THR A 5 0.28 -16.69 6.83
CA THR A 5 0.84 -16.70 5.49
C THR A 5 0.49 -15.38 4.82
N LYS A 6 1.46 -14.48 4.68
CA LYS A 6 1.26 -13.19 4.02
C LYS A 6 0.98 -13.48 2.54
N GLU A 7 -0.29 -13.50 2.18
CA GLU A 7 -0.74 -13.58 0.79
C GLU A 7 -0.38 -12.25 0.14
N TYR A 8 0.67 -12.27 -0.67
CA TYR A 8 1.08 -11.14 -1.48
C TYR A 8 0.41 -11.25 -2.85
N ASN A 9 -0.40 -10.26 -3.23
CA ASN A 9 -1.12 -10.24 -4.52
C ASN A 9 -0.21 -9.99 -5.75
N GLY A 10 1.11 -10.08 -5.60
CA GLY A 10 2.07 -9.91 -6.70
C GLY A 10 2.23 -8.46 -7.16
N TYR A 11 1.81 -7.48 -6.35
CA TYR A 11 2.06 -6.07 -6.66
C TYR A 11 3.55 -5.75 -6.53
N ASP A 12 4.02 -4.92 -7.44
CA ASP A 12 5.40 -4.43 -7.39
C ASP A 12 5.48 -3.27 -6.40
N THR A 13 6.33 -3.42 -5.39
CA THR A 13 6.44 -2.47 -4.27
C THR A 13 7.43 -1.34 -4.55
N THR A 14 8.12 -1.39 -5.69
CA THR A 14 9.09 -0.38 -6.10
C THR A 14 8.44 0.76 -6.88
N ILE A 15 7.28 0.51 -7.50
CA ILE A 15 6.47 1.51 -8.18
C ILE A 15 5.54 2.27 -7.24
N LEU A 16 5.30 3.52 -7.60
CA LEU A 16 4.31 4.38 -6.96
C LEU A 16 3.03 4.31 -7.80
N TYR A 17 1.99 3.68 -7.25
CA TYR A 17 0.70 3.60 -7.92
C TYR A 17 -0.13 4.86 -7.69
N ASP A 18 -0.79 5.38 -8.71
CA ASP A 18 -1.74 6.47 -8.52
C ASP A 18 -3.10 5.95 -8.06
N TYR A 19 -3.65 6.56 -7.01
CA TYR A 19 -4.94 6.18 -6.46
C TYR A 19 -6.09 6.44 -7.44
N ASN A 20 -5.97 7.41 -8.36
CA ASN A 20 -7.00 7.66 -9.36
C ASN A 20 -7.03 6.57 -10.43
N GLU A 21 -5.87 6.03 -10.82
CA GLU A 21 -5.76 4.94 -11.79
C GLU A 21 -6.04 3.57 -11.14
N TYR A 22 -5.54 3.38 -9.92
CA TYR A 22 -5.64 2.14 -9.16
C TYR A 22 -6.21 2.43 -7.78
N PRO A 23 -7.53 2.62 -7.62
CA PRO A 23 -8.12 2.85 -6.29
C PRO A 23 -7.90 1.65 -5.36
N ASP A 24 -8.01 1.89 -4.05
CA ASP A 24 -7.94 0.80 -3.07
C ASP A 24 -9.13 -0.16 -3.28
N ILE A 25 -8.85 -1.46 -3.43
CA ILE A 25 -9.88 -2.51 -3.51
C ILE A 25 -10.67 -2.57 -2.20
N LYS A 26 -9.95 -2.43 -1.08
CA LYS A 26 -10.51 -2.28 0.27
C LYS A 26 -9.98 -1.00 0.89
N SER A 27 -10.86 -0.04 1.10
CA SER A 27 -10.48 1.27 1.64
C SER A 27 -9.76 1.14 2.99
N GLY A 28 -8.57 1.73 3.10
CA GLY A 28 -7.75 1.67 4.32
C GLY A 28 -7.01 0.34 4.54
N ARG A 29 -6.94 -0.53 3.53
CA ARG A 29 -6.18 -1.79 3.56
C ARG A 29 -5.24 -1.86 2.35
N CYS A 30 -4.08 -2.48 2.52
CA CYS A 30 -3.10 -2.58 1.46
C CYS A 30 -3.55 -3.63 0.46
N ASP A 31 -3.67 -3.25 -0.82
CA ASP A 31 -4.09 -4.16 -1.90
C ASP A 31 -3.16 -5.39 -2.04
N ASN A 32 -1.89 -5.25 -1.63
CA ASN A 32 -0.91 -6.32 -1.72
C ASN A 32 -0.91 -7.28 -0.52
N CYS A 33 -1.26 -6.86 0.69
CA CYS A 33 -1.06 -7.71 1.89
C CYS A 33 -2.12 -7.52 2.99
N ASP A 34 -3.23 -6.84 2.70
CA ASP A 34 -4.37 -6.53 3.59
C ASP A 34 -4.00 -5.80 4.92
N ASN A 35 -2.76 -5.36 5.07
CA ASN A 35 -2.33 -4.61 6.24
C ASN A 35 -3.00 -3.21 6.28
N ALA A 36 -3.44 -2.79 7.46
CA ALA A 36 -4.02 -1.46 7.70
C ALA A 36 -2.99 -0.40 8.12
N GLN A 37 -1.76 -0.81 8.45
CA GLN A 37 -0.73 0.12 8.92
C GLN A 37 0.06 0.72 7.76
N PHE A 38 -0.07 2.03 7.58
CA PHE A 38 0.66 2.78 6.56
C PHE A 38 1.57 3.83 7.19
N LYS A 39 2.67 4.11 6.50
CA LYS A 39 3.50 5.28 6.69
C LYS A 39 3.10 6.27 5.60
N SER A 40 2.70 7.46 6.02
CA SER A 40 2.33 8.51 5.07
C SER A 40 3.43 9.55 4.99
N SER A 41 3.64 10.10 3.80
CA SER A 41 4.63 11.15 3.55
C SER A 41 4.09 12.10 2.51
N VAL A 42 4.30 13.39 2.69
CA VAL A 42 3.93 14.41 1.70
C VAL A 42 5.18 14.86 0.98
N LYS A 43 5.20 14.77 -0.34
CA LYS A 43 6.30 15.25 -1.18
C LYS A 43 5.71 16.01 -2.36
N ASN A 44 6.15 17.26 -2.56
CA ASN A 44 5.68 18.11 -3.65
C ASN A 44 4.14 18.20 -3.73
N PHE A 45 3.48 18.38 -2.58
CA PHE A 45 2.01 18.42 -2.45
C PHE A 45 1.27 17.11 -2.81
N ILE A 46 1.99 16.02 -3.10
CA ILE A 46 1.41 14.70 -3.32
C ILE A 46 1.48 13.90 -2.01
N TYR A 47 0.37 13.28 -1.61
CA TYR A 47 0.33 12.44 -0.44
C TYR A 47 0.67 11.00 -0.81
N VAL A 48 1.81 10.50 -0.33
CA VAL A 48 2.24 9.13 -0.58
C VAL A 48 1.96 8.27 0.64
N ARG A 49 1.16 7.23 0.45
CA ARG A 49 0.91 6.13 1.39
C ARG A 49 1.89 5.00 1.09
N GLU A 50 2.68 4.60 2.06
CA GLU A 50 3.56 3.41 2.01
C GLU A 50 3.07 2.36 3.01
N CYS A 51 2.86 1.11 2.60
CA CYS A 51 2.48 0.04 3.51
C CYS A 51 3.68 -0.36 4.40
N ARG A 52 3.50 -0.36 5.72
CA ARG A 52 4.58 -0.75 6.65
C ARG A 52 4.97 -2.23 6.60
N ASN A 53 4.10 -3.08 6.05
CA ASN A 53 4.31 -4.53 6.02
C ASN A 53 4.98 -5.01 4.73
N CYS A 54 4.59 -4.45 3.59
CA CYS A 54 5.08 -4.89 2.27
C CYS A 54 5.87 -3.81 1.51
N GLY A 55 5.82 -2.54 1.93
CA GLY A 55 6.51 -1.43 1.27
C GLY A 55 5.79 -0.87 0.04
N MET A 56 4.61 -1.37 -0.31
CA MET A 56 3.82 -0.85 -1.46
C MET A 56 3.49 0.63 -1.28
N LYS A 57 3.69 1.43 -2.33
CA LYS A 57 3.48 2.87 -2.32
C LYS A 57 2.33 3.29 -3.21
N LYS A 58 1.56 4.26 -2.76
CA LYS A 58 0.41 4.81 -3.48
C LYS A 58 0.36 6.33 -3.34
N SER A 59 0.23 7.07 -4.44
CA SER A 59 -0.04 8.51 -4.44
C SER A 59 -1.55 8.75 -4.35
N ILE A 60 -1.95 9.58 -3.40
CA ILE A 60 -3.30 10.08 -3.20
C ILE A 60 -3.31 11.58 -3.49
#